data_AF-A0A1H4B4E9-F1
#
_entry.id   AF-A0A1H4B4E9-F1
#
_cell.length_a   1.000
_cell.length_b   1.000
_cell.length_c   1.000
_cell.angle_alpha   90.00
_cell.angle_beta   90.00
_cell.angle_gamma   90.00
#
_symmetry.space_group_name_H-M   'P 1'
#
loop_
_entity.id
_entity.type
_entity.pdbx_description
1 polymer ?
#
loop_
_entity_poly.entity_id
_entity_poly.type
_entity_poly.pdbx_seq_one_letter_code
_entity_poly.pdbx_strand_id
1 'polypeptide(L)'
;MQQHIYYIKFALQFADMQIAELVNVFNSQVNLRGFTSMRAYHDAALIDEFQRRGIDTTCVHDGHSISFAQPIAYDISQNKLVLLS
;
A
#
# COMPACT_ATOMS: atom_id res chain seq x y z
N MET A 1 -21.81 7.14 -1.13
CA MET A 1 -21.04 8.30 -1.64
C MET A 1 -19.76 8.60 -0.84
N GLN A 2 -19.77 8.61 0.50
CA GLN A 2 -18.55 8.89 1.32
C GLN A 2 -17.37 7.94 1.08
N GLN A 3 -17.65 6.65 0.83
CA GLN A 3 -16.66 5.62 0.56
C GLN A 3 -15.71 5.97 -0.60
N HIS A 4 -16.25 6.60 -1.65
CA HIS A 4 -15.49 6.98 -2.84
C HIS A 4 -14.58 8.20 -2.58
N ILE A 5 -14.93 9.05 -1.62
CA ILE A 5 -14.18 10.28 -1.30
C ILE A 5 -12.87 9.95 -0.59
N TYR A 6 -12.89 9.00 0.37
CA TYR A 6 -11.68 8.62 1.10
C TYR A 6 -10.65 7.95 0.20
N TYR A 7 -11.09 7.03 -0.67
CA TYR A 7 -10.20 6.41 -1.64
C TYR A 7 -9.55 7.45 -2.56
N ILE A 8 -10.35 8.32 -3.19
CA ILE A 8 -9.84 9.36 -4.10
C ILE A 8 -8.82 10.27 -3.39
N LYS A 9 -9.10 10.66 -2.16
CA LYS A 9 -8.18 11.48 -1.35
C LYS A 9 -6.82 10.81 -1.21
N PHE A 10 -6.78 9.53 -0.84
CA PHE A 10 -5.53 8.80 -0.67
C PHE A 10 -4.84 8.53 -2.00
N ALA A 11 -5.58 8.17 -3.05
CA ALA A 11 -5.02 7.96 -4.37
C ALA A 11 -4.33 9.21 -4.93
N LEU A 12 -4.93 10.40 -4.76
CA LEU A 12 -4.30 11.67 -5.14
C LEU A 12 -3.06 11.94 -4.30
N GLN A 13 -3.14 11.75 -2.98
CA GLN A 13 -2.00 11.93 -2.08
C GLN A 13 -0.83 11.01 -2.44
N PHE A 14 -1.10 9.73 -2.75
CA PHE A 14 -0.06 8.74 -3.06
C PHE A 14 0.53 8.93 -4.46
N ALA A 15 -0.24 9.46 -5.41
CA ALA A 15 0.27 9.80 -6.73
C ALA A 15 1.43 10.83 -6.67
N ASP A 16 1.40 11.74 -5.70
CA ASP A 16 2.43 12.77 -5.51
C ASP A 16 3.66 12.29 -4.70
N MET A 17 3.60 11.10 -4.09
CA MET A 17 4.68 10.57 -3.24
C MET A 17 5.74 9.81 -4.03
N GLN A 18 6.97 9.79 -3.52
CA GLN A 18 8.04 8.91 -4.01
C GLN A 18 7.85 7.47 -3.49
N ILE A 19 8.42 6.49 -4.20
CA ILE A 19 8.29 5.06 -3.83
C ILE A 19 8.78 4.79 -2.40
N ALA A 20 9.87 5.42 -1.98
CA ALA A 20 10.38 5.30 -0.61
C ALA A 20 9.38 5.82 0.44
N GLU A 21 8.64 6.88 0.13
CA GLU A 21 7.60 7.41 1.02
C GLU A 21 6.40 6.45 1.09
N LEU A 22 5.99 5.87 -0.03
CA LEU A 22 4.93 4.86 -0.07
C LEU A 22 5.30 3.61 0.75
N VAL A 23 6.56 3.17 0.69
CA VAL A 23 7.08 2.09 1.53
C VAL A 23 6.99 2.45 3.01
N ASN A 24 7.33 3.69 3.38
CA ASN A 24 7.19 4.16 4.77
C ASN A 24 5.72 4.19 5.21
N VAL A 25 4.80 4.62 4.34
CA VAL A 25 3.35 4.58 4.60
C VAL A 25 2.89 3.15 4.85
N PHE A 26 3.29 2.19 4.01
CA PHE A 26 2.96 0.78 4.21
C PHE A 26 3.50 0.27 5.55
N ASN A 27 4.77 0.53 5.84
CA ASN A 27 5.42 0.07 7.05
C ASN A 27 4.80 0.67 8.33
N SER A 28 4.20 1.86 8.25
CA SER A 28 3.42 2.44 9.35
C SER A 28 2.13 1.66 9.66
N GLN A 29 1.59 0.90 8.70
CA GLN A 29 0.38 0.10 8.86
C GLN A 29 0.64 -1.30 9.43
N VAL A 30 1.90 -1.73 9.47
CA VAL A 30 2.32 -3.05 9.96
C VAL A 30 1.93 -3.19 11.44
N ASN A 31 1.33 -4.33 11.78
CA ASN A 31 0.84 -4.65 13.14
C ASN A 31 -0.22 -3.70 13.73
N LEU A 32 -0.76 -2.75 12.96
CA LEU A 32 -1.91 -1.96 13.41
C LEU A 32 -3.15 -2.87 13.52
N ARG A 33 -3.76 -2.89 14.71
CA ARG A 33 -4.92 -3.76 15.03
C ARG A 33 -6.27 -3.10 14.76
N GLY A 34 -6.29 -1.84 14.34
CA GLY A 34 -7.51 -1.06 14.14
C GLY A 34 -8.14 -1.33 12.78
N PHE A 35 -9.37 -1.88 12.77
CA PHE A 35 -10.14 -2.10 11.55
C PHE A 35 -11.17 -0.97 11.38
N THR A 36 -10.85 0.00 10.52
CA THR A 36 -11.80 1.06 10.13
C THR A 36 -12.01 1.06 8.62
N SER A 37 -13.17 1.51 8.17
CA SER A 37 -13.45 1.68 6.74
C SER A 37 -12.47 2.64 6.07
N MET A 38 -12.04 3.69 6.77
CA MET A 38 -11.02 4.63 6.27
C MET A 38 -9.69 3.92 6.00
N ARG A 39 -9.28 3.01 6.89
CA ARG A 39 -8.06 2.20 6.69
C ARG A 39 -8.20 1.28 5.46
N ALA A 40 -9.35 0.66 5.26
CA ALA A 40 -9.57 -0.16 4.06
C ALA A 40 -9.39 0.63 2.76
N TYR A 41 -9.90 1.87 2.69
CA TYR A 41 -9.70 2.74 1.51
C TYR A 41 -8.26 3.23 1.37
N HIS A 42 -7.60 3.52 2.48
CA HIS A 42 -6.18 3.87 2.51
C HIS A 42 -5.31 2.74 1.96
N ASP A 43 -5.49 1.53 2.49
CA ASP A 43 -4.68 0.36 2.15
C ASP A 43 -4.89 -0.05 0.67
N ALA A 44 -6.14 0.01 0.19
CA ALA A 44 -6.44 -0.23 -1.22
C ALA A 44 -5.77 0.80 -2.15
N ALA A 45 -5.91 2.10 -1.86
CA ALA A 45 -5.28 3.15 -2.66
C ALA A 45 -3.75 3.03 -2.70
N LEU A 46 -3.14 2.57 -1.61
CA LEU A 46 -1.70 2.37 -1.51
C LEU A 46 -1.23 1.20 -2.41
N ILE A 47 -1.93 0.06 -2.37
CA ILE A 47 -1.62 -1.08 -3.24
C ILE A 47 -1.85 -0.74 -4.71
N ASP A 48 -2.95 -0.06 -5.02
CA ASP A 48 -3.25 0.38 -6.39
C ASP A 48 -2.18 1.37 -6.91
N GLU A 49 -1.60 2.20 -6.04
CA GLU A 49 -0.47 3.06 -6.39
C GLU A 49 0.78 2.27 -6.78
N PHE A 50 1.18 1.29 -5.97
CA PHE A 50 2.31 0.42 -6.31
C PHE A 50 2.07 -0.29 -7.65
N GLN A 51 0.90 -0.90 -7.83
CA GLN A 51 0.57 -1.65 -9.04
C GLN A 51 0.48 -0.74 -10.28
N ARG A 52 -0.07 0.47 -10.15
CA ARG A 52 -0.12 1.45 -11.24
C ARG A 52 1.26 1.94 -11.67
N ARG A 53 2.24 1.95 -10.75
CA ARG A 53 3.66 2.18 -11.06
C ARG A 53 4.37 0.95 -11.64
N GLY A 54 3.64 -0.16 -11.84
CA GLY A 54 4.17 -1.41 -12.37
C GLY A 54 4.96 -2.23 -11.34
N ILE A 55 4.87 -1.88 -10.05
CA ILE A 55 5.59 -2.58 -8.99
C ILE A 55 4.83 -3.86 -8.62
N ASP A 56 5.54 -4.98 -8.58
CA ASP A 56 4.99 -6.25 -8.15
C ASP A 56 4.73 -6.25 -6.63
N THR A 57 3.47 -6.48 -6.26
CA THR A 57 2.98 -6.50 -4.87
C THR A 57 2.61 -7.89 -4.36
N THR A 58 2.91 -8.98 -5.09
CA THR A 58 2.43 -10.33 -4.74
C THR A 58 2.94 -10.85 -3.40
N CYS A 59 4.00 -10.27 -2.84
CA CYS A 59 4.50 -10.64 -1.51
C CYS A 59 3.57 -10.19 -0.37
N VAL A 60 2.68 -9.22 -0.63
CA VAL A 60 1.75 -8.65 0.37
C VAL A 60 0.30 -8.63 -0.10
N HIS A 61 0.02 -8.81 -1.39
CA HIS A 61 -1.33 -8.75 -1.95
C HIS A 61 -1.58 -9.95 -2.88
N ASP A 62 -2.57 -10.77 -2.56
CA ASP A 62 -2.93 -11.98 -3.33
C ASP A 62 -4.01 -11.71 -4.42
N GLY A 63 -4.38 -10.45 -4.62
CA GLY A 63 -5.49 -10.03 -5.49
C GLY A 63 -6.84 -9.94 -4.77
N HIS A 64 -6.92 -10.33 -3.50
CA HIS A 64 -8.11 -10.22 -2.67
C HIS A 64 -7.86 -9.53 -1.34
N SER A 65 -6.74 -9.82 -0.69
CA SER A 65 -6.39 -9.40 0.66
C SER A 65 -4.97 -8.85 0.75
N ILE A 66 -4.80 -7.82 1.58
CA ILE A 66 -3.51 -7.16 1.83
C ILE A 66 -2.99 -7.61 3.19
N SER A 67 -1.77 -8.14 3.23
CA SER A 67 -1.08 -8.58 4.43
C SER A 67 -0.14 -7.49 4.95
N PHE A 68 -0.39 -7.05 6.19
CA PHE A 68 0.47 -6.11 6.94
C PHE A 68 1.23 -6.83 8.07
N ALA A 69 1.60 -8.08 7.85
CA ALA A 69 2.28 -8.91 8.86
C ALA A 69 3.75 -8.54 9.05
N GLN A 70 4.41 -8.06 8.00
CA GLN A 70 5.82 -7.71 8.00
C GLN A 70 6.07 -6.39 7.27
N PRO A 71 7.12 -5.64 7.66
CA PRO A 71 7.58 -4.51 6.87
C PRO A 71 8.06 -4.95 5.48
N ILE A 72 8.09 -4.01 4.56
CA ILE A 72 8.57 -4.21 3.19
C ILE A 72 9.72 -3.26 2.86
N ALA A 73 10.48 -3.64 1.85
CA ALA A 73 11.34 -2.77 1.09
C ALA A 73 10.99 -2.83 -0.41
N TYR A 74 11.46 -1.85 -1.16
CA TYR A 74 11.36 -1.83 -2.61
C TYR A 74 12.67 -2.33 -3.24
N ASP A 75 12.59 -3.41 -4.00
CA ASP A 75 13.69 -3.93 -4.82
C ASP A 75 13.63 -3.29 -6.21
N ILE A 76 14.49 -2.31 -6.44
CA ILE A 76 14.58 -1.59 -7.71
C ILE A 76 15.05 -2.48 -8.87
N SER A 77 15.80 -3.55 -8.59
CA SER A 77 16.35 -4.42 -9.64
C SER A 77 15.30 -5.33 -10.26
N GLN A 78 14.31 -5.73 -9.44
CA GLN A 78 13.21 -6.59 -9.85
C GLN A 78 11.87 -5.84 -9.97
N ASN A 79 11.87 -4.54 -9.70
CA ASN A 79 10.69 -3.68 -9.66
C ASN A 79 9.56 -4.29 -8.81
N LYS A 80 9.88 -4.71 -7.59
CA LYS A 80 8.94 -5.42 -6.71
C LYS A 80 9.09 -5.03 -5.24
N LEU A 81 8.04 -5.29 -4.48
CA LEU A 81 8.10 -5.27 -3.02
C LEU A 81 8.71 -6.57 -2.50
N VAL A 82 9.49 -6.48 -1.44
CA VAL A 82 10.05 -7.63 -0.72
C VAL A 82 9.78 -7.51 0.77
N LEU A 83 9.49 -8.63 1.43
CA LEU A 83 9.32 -8.68 2.87
C LEU A 83 10.68 -8.48 3.55
N LEU A 84 10.69 -7.68 4.62
CA LEU A 84 11.83 -7.55 5.53
C LEU A 84 11.65 -8.56 6.66
N SER A 85 12.59 -9.51 6.73
CA SER A 85 12.71 -10.52 7.79
C SER A 85 13.23 -9.93 9.09
#